data_AF-A0A8H3BPC6-F1
#
_entry.id   AF-A0A8H3BPC6-F1
#
_cell.length_a   1.000
_cell.length_b   1.000
_cell.length_c   1.000
_cell.angle_alpha   90.00
_cell.angle_beta   90.00
_cell.angle_gamma   90.00
#
_symmetry.space_group_name_H-M   'P 1'
#
loop_
_entity.id
_entity.type
_entity.pdbx_description
1 polymer ?
#
loop_
_entity_poly.entity_id
_entity_poly.type
_entity_poly.pdbx_seq_one_letter_code
_entity_poly.pdbx_strand_id
1 'polypeptide(L)'
;MIPGVEADIGQDPKNLNERGYSHIMNFRSSGGLDYLEKAIECFSQAIMLTPDSHPEKPPHLTNLGVSYTDRFRRLGEMNDLEKSIEYLSRAVALTPQGHPDMPLRSANLGTSYTDRYRRLGEVEDLKRSIEYNSRAVASTPEGHPDMPR
;
A
#
# COMPACT_ATOMS: atom_id res chain seq x y z
N MET A 1 19.40 -39.77 5.72
CA MET A 1 18.81 -39.25 4.46
C MET A 1 17.78 -38.21 4.87
N ILE A 2 18.10 -36.93 4.77
CA ILE A 2 17.19 -35.84 5.13
C ILE A 2 16.43 -35.50 3.83
N PRO A 3 15.09 -35.52 3.79
CA PRO A 3 14.37 -35.09 2.60
C PRO A 3 14.65 -33.60 2.39
N GLY A 4 15.10 -33.26 1.19
CA GLY A 4 15.35 -31.90 0.78
C GLY A 4 14.12 -31.04 1.00
N VAL A 5 14.30 -29.96 1.76
CA VAL A 5 13.38 -28.83 1.77
C VAL A 5 13.51 -28.21 0.38
N GLU A 6 12.70 -28.66 -0.56
CA GLU A 6 12.34 -27.81 -1.70
C GLU A 6 11.66 -26.60 -1.06
N ALA A 7 12.39 -25.50 -0.94
CA ALA A 7 11.78 -24.22 -0.63
C ALA A 7 10.71 -24.01 -1.72
N ASP A 8 9.44 -24.03 -1.31
CA ASP A 8 8.32 -23.71 -2.20
C ASP A 8 8.57 -22.29 -2.72
N ILE A 9 9.15 -22.22 -3.91
CA ILE A 9 9.55 -20.98 -4.60
C ILE A 9 8.33 -20.07 -4.82
N GLY A 10 7.11 -20.63 -4.71
CA GLY A 10 5.84 -19.91 -4.76
C GLY A 10 5.46 -19.16 -3.49
N GLN A 11 6.12 -19.44 -2.35
CA GLN A 11 5.89 -18.78 -1.05
C GLN A 11 6.98 -17.77 -0.67
N ASP A 12 7.98 -17.53 -1.51
CA ASP A 12 8.94 -16.46 -1.27
C ASP A 12 8.23 -15.08 -1.26
N PRO A 13 8.39 -14.24 -0.21
CA PRO A 13 7.70 -12.95 -0.11
C PRO A 13 7.90 -12.04 -1.31
N LYS A 14 9.09 -12.07 -1.92
CA LYS A 14 9.40 -11.27 -3.10
C LYS A 14 8.60 -11.74 -4.32
N ASN A 15 8.56 -13.05 -4.58
CA ASN A 15 7.74 -13.63 -5.66
C ASN A 15 6.25 -13.32 -5.45
N LEU A 16 5.75 -13.49 -4.22
CA LEU A 16 4.37 -13.12 -3.86
C LEU A 16 4.09 -11.64 -4.16
N ASN A 17 5.00 -10.74 -3.82
CA ASN A 17 4.85 -9.32 -4.13
C ASN A 17 4.87 -9.03 -5.64
N GLU A 18 5.74 -9.67 -6.42
CA GLU A 18 5.79 -9.53 -7.88
C GLU A 18 4.49 -10.03 -8.54
N ARG A 19 3.98 -11.19 -8.10
CA ARG A 19 2.69 -11.73 -8.53
C ARG A 19 1.53 -10.79 -8.19
N GLY A 20 1.52 -10.25 -6.97
CA GLY A 20 0.53 -9.26 -6.55
C GLY A 20 0.55 -8.02 -7.45
N TYR A 21 1.75 -7.53 -7.81
CA TYR A 21 1.90 -6.39 -8.70
C TYR A 21 1.39 -6.68 -10.13
N SER A 22 1.68 -7.87 -10.66
CA SER A 22 1.14 -8.32 -11.95
C SER A 22 -0.39 -8.33 -11.93
N HIS A 23 -1.01 -8.79 -10.85
CA HIS A 23 -2.45 -8.73 -10.69
C HIS A 23 -2.99 -7.29 -10.65
N ILE A 24 -2.32 -6.35 -9.98
CA ILE A 24 -2.69 -4.93 -10.02
C ILE A 24 -2.63 -4.37 -11.44
N MET A 25 -1.59 -4.70 -12.22
CA MET A 25 -1.51 -4.24 -13.61
C MET A 25 -2.64 -4.79 -14.47
N ASN A 26 -3.00 -6.06 -14.28
CA ASN A 26 -4.15 -6.66 -14.96
C ASN A 26 -5.48 -6.02 -14.54
N PHE A 27 -5.65 -5.71 -13.24
CA PHE A 27 -6.80 -4.95 -12.75
C PHE A 27 -6.88 -3.57 -13.38
N ARG A 28 -5.76 -2.84 -13.46
CA ARG A 28 -5.72 -1.50 -14.09
C ARG A 28 -6.07 -1.55 -15.59
N SER A 29 -5.68 -2.61 -16.28
CA SER A 29 -5.98 -2.76 -17.72
C SER A 29 -7.40 -3.25 -18.00
N SER A 30 -7.96 -4.13 -17.17
CA SER A 30 -9.24 -4.81 -17.45
C SER A 30 -10.40 -4.35 -16.58
N GLY A 31 -10.11 -3.74 -15.43
CA GLY A 31 -11.08 -3.45 -14.38
C GLY A 31 -11.62 -4.67 -13.63
N GLY A 32 -11.13 -5.88 -13.90
CA GLY A 32 -11.63 -7.13 -13.30
C GLY A 32 -11.30 -7.26 -11.82
N LEU A 33 -12.33 -7.34 -10.96
CA LEU A 33 -12.18 -7.40 -9.50
C LEU A 33 -11.42 -8.65 -9.02
N ASP A 34 -11.51 -9.77 -9.74
CA ASP A 34 -10.78 -11.00 -9.39
C ASP A 34 -9.26 -10.78 -9.34
N TYR A 35 -8.74 -9.89 -10.18
CA TYR A 35 -7.33 -9.53 -10.14
C TYR A 35 -6.99 -8.75 -8.87
N LEU A 36 -7.88 -7.87 -8.43
CA LEU A 36 -7.67 -7.10 -7.21
C LEU A 36 -7.70 -8.02 -5.96
N GLU A 37 -8.60 -9.00 -5.94
CA GLU A 37 -8.65 -10.01 -4.87
C GLU A 37 -7.38 -10.85 -4.81
N LYS A 38 -6.90 -11.34 -5.96
CA LYS A 38 -5.62 -12.07 -6.05
C LYS A 38 -4.42 -11.23 -5.63
N ALA A 39 -4.41 -9.94 -5.96
CA ALA A 39 -3.36 -9.03 -5.52
C ALA A 39 -3.35 -8.89 -3.98
N ILE A 40 -4.52 -8.68 -3.37
CA ILE A 40 -4.69 -8.59 -1.91
C ILE A 40 -4.21 -9.87 -1.24
N GLU A 41 -4.57 -11.05 -1.76
CA GLU A 41 -4.11 -12.34 -1.24
C GLU A 41 -2.58 -12.45 -1.28
N CYS A 42 -1.97 -12.17 -2.44
CA CYS A 42 -0.51 -12.24 -2.62
C CYS A 42 0.24 -11.31 -1.65
N PHE A 43 -0.17 -10.04 -1.56
CA PHE A 43 0.48 -9.08 -0.65
C PHE A 43 0.27 -9.44 0.82
N SER A 44 -0.91 -9.97 1.17
CA SER A 44 -1.19 -10.43 2.55
C SER A 44 -0.25 -11.57 2.95
N GLN A 45 -0.04 -12.55 2.07
CA GLN A 45 0.91 -13.65 2.30
C GLN A 45 2.35 -13.13 2.41
N ALA A 46 2.78 -12.23 1.52
CA ALA A 46 4.11 -11.62 1.61
C ALA A 46 4.36 -10.92 2.95
N ILE A 47 3.35 -10.18 3.46
CA ILE A 47 3.41 -9.51 4.77
C ILE A 47 3.51 -10.52 5.91
N MET A 48 2.75 -11.61 5.89
CA MET A 48 2.81 -12.63 6.96
C MET A 48 4.19 -13.29 7.05
N LEU A 49 4.87 -13.45 5.92
CA LEU A 49 6.17 -14.11 5.83
C LEU A 49 7.36 -13.16 6.01
N THR A 50 7.12 -11.84 6.05
CA THR A 50 8.16 -10.82 6.18
C THR A 50 8.15 -10.21 7.59
N PRO A 51 9.23 -10.31 8.39
CA PRO A 51 9.31 -9.67 9.70
C PRO A 51 9.25 -8.14 9.62
N ASP A 52 8.84 -7.47 10.71
CA ASP A 52 8.71 -6.01 10.73
C ASP A 52 10.05 -5.27 10.63
N SER A 53 11.15 -5.92 11.00
CA SER A 53 12.51 -5.39 10.84
C SER A 53 13.05 -5.51 9.41
N HIS A 54 12.34 -6.18 8.51
CA HIS A 54 12.82 -6.44 7.15
C HIS A 54 12.57 -5.23 6.22
N PRO A 55 13.55 -4.83 5.40
CA PRO A 55 13.44 -3.63 4.54
C PRO A 55 12.31 -3.71 3.51
N GLU A 56 11.91 -4.91 3.09
CA GLU A 56 10.79 -5.11 2.15
C GLU A 56 9.41 -5.06 2.82
N LYS A 57 9.32 -5.00 4.16
CA LYS A 57 8.04 -4.94 4.85
C LYS A 57 7.21 -3.71 4.46
N PRO A 58 7.75 -2.47 4.46
CA PRO A 58 6.97 -1.30 4.11
C PRO A 58 6.47 -1.26 2.65
N PRO A 59 7.26 -1.67 1.62
CA PRO A 59 6.72 -1.85 0.27
C PRO A 59 5.52 -2.80 0.21
N HIS A 60 5.57 -3.98 0.86
CA HIS A 60 4.46 -4.93 0.86
C HIS A 60 3.20 -4.34 1.52
N LEU A 61 3.37 -3.67 2.67
CA LEU A 61 2.29 -2.96 3.37
C LEU A 61 1.67 -1.86 2.50
N THR A 62 2.51 -1.11 1.77
CA THR A 62 2.05 -0.05 0.87
C THR A 62 1.19 -0.62 -0.26
N ASN A 63 1.66 -1.70 -0.89
CA ASN A 63 0.94 -2.38 -1.97
C ASN A 63 -0.39 -2.95 -1.51
N LEU A 64 -0.43 -3.59 -0.33
CA LEU A 64 -1.68 -4.09 0.24
C LEU A 64 -2.64 -2.95 0.55
N GLY A 65 -2.15 -1.88 1.18
CA GLY A 65 -2.95 -0.71 1.52
C GLY A 65 -3.57 -0.03 0.29
N VAL A 66 -2.80 0.17 -0.78
CA VAL A 66 -3.31 0.72 -2.05
C VAL A 66 -4.35 -0.21 -2.67
N SER A 67 -4.13 -1.52 -2.67
CA SER A 67 -5.09 -2.50 -3.19
C SER A 67 -6.45 -2.41 -2.47
N TYR A 68 -6.44 -2.19 -1.17
CA TYR A 68 -7.67 -1.94 -0.41
C TYR A 68 -8.33 -0.60 -0.74
N THR A 69 -7.56 0.49 -0.97
CA THR A 69 -8.13 1.76 -1.48
C THR A 69 -8.81 1.55 -2.83
N ASP A 70 -8.15 0.84 -3.76
CA ASP A 70 -8.73 0.55 -5.07
C ASP A 70 -10.01 -0.28 -4.95
N ARG A 71 -10.06 -1.24 -4.03
CA ARG A 71 -11.25 -2.07 -3.83
C ARG A 71 -12.40 -1.29 -3.21
N PHE A 72 -12.10 -0.46 -2.22
CA PHE A 72 -13.05 0.50 -1.66
C PHE A 72 -13.64 1.41 -2.75
N ARG A 73 -12.82 1.94 -3.67
CA ARG A 73 -13.33 2.80 -4.76
C ARG A 73 -14.26 2.07 -5.73
N ARG A 74 -14.13 0.75 -5.85
CA ARG A 74 -14.97 -0.08 -6.72
C ARG A 74 -16.25 -0.57 -6.04
N LEU A 75 -16.16 -0.97 -4.77
CA LEU A 75 -17.26 -1.62 -4.04
C LEU A 75 -17.93 -0.71 -3.02
N GLY A 76 -17.24 0.34 -2.57
CA GLY A 76 -17.73 1.30 -1.60
C GLY A 76 -17.71 0.80 -0.14
N GLU A 77 -17.07 -0.33 0.14
CA GLU A 77 -17.04 -0.99 1.45
C GLU A 77 -16.12 -0.28 2.45
N MET A 78 -16.68 0.27 3.52
CA MET A 78 -15.90 1.04 4.51
C MET A 78 -14.77 0.26 5.17
N ASN A 79 -14.94 -1.04 5.39
CA ASN A 79 -13.92 -1.91 5.97
C ASN A 79 -12.64 -1.97 5.10
N ASP A 80 -12.77 -1.86 3.78
CA ASP A 80 -11.59 -1.79 2.91
C ASP A 80 -10.82 -0.50 3.12
N LEU A 81 -11.53 0.62 3.29
CA LEU A 81 -10.90 1.90 3.54
C LEU A 81 -10.20 1.94 4.90
N GLU A 82 -10.78 1.32 5.92
CA GLU A 82 -10.17 1.15 7.24
C GLU A 82 -8.88 0.33 7.16
N LYS A 83 -8.91 -0.82 6.47
CA LYS A 83 -7.70 -1.64 6.22
C LYS A 83 -6.64 -0.88 5.44
N SER A 84 -7.05 -0.09 4.45
CA SER A 84 -6.12 0.74 3.69
C SER A 84 -5.36 1.71 4.58
N ILE A 85 -6.08 2.45 5.44
CA ILE A 85 -5.49 3.38 6.42
C ILE A 85 -4.58 2.63 7.40
N GLU A 86 -4.99 1.46 7.90
CA GLU A 86 -4.18 0.63 8.80
C GLU A 86 -2.83 0.25 8.18
N TYR A 87 -2.85 -0.36 6.99
CA TYR A 87 -1.63 -0.85 6.35
C TYR A 87 -0.71 0.29 5.89
N LEU A 88 -1.28 1.38 5.36
CA LEU A 88 -0.50 2.55 4.96
C LEU A 88 0.10 3.28 6.16
N SER A 89 -0.62 3.36 7.28
CA SER A 89 -0.08 3.90 8.54
C SER A 89 1.11 3.09 9.04
N ARG A 90 1.00 1.75 9.01
CA ARG A 90 2.11 0.86 9.37
C ARG A 90 3.29 0.98 8.41
N ALA A 91 3.04 1.12 7.10
CA ALA A 91 4.10 1.36 6.12
C ALA A 91 4.86 2.65 6.43
N VAL A 92 4.15 3.76 6.69
CA VAL A 92 4.77 5.04 7.09
C VAL A 92 5.56 4.90 8.39
N ALA A 93 5.01 4.22 9.40
CA ALA A 93 5.67 4.05 10.70
C ALA A 93 6.97 3.23 10.62
N LEU A 94 7.02 2.22 9.74
CA LEU A 94 8.21 1.38 9.52
C LEU A 94 9.21 1.99 8.52
N THR A 95 8.88 3.13 7.89
CA THR A 95 9.78 3.79 6.94
C THR A 95 10.75 4.72 7.68
N PRO A 96 12.07 4.57 7.50
CA PRO A 96 13.03 5.48 8.10
C PRO A 96 12.81 6.94 7.66
N GLN A 97 13.11 7.88 8.56
CA GLN A 97 13.08 9.31 8.22
C GLN A 97 14.07 9.60 7.07
N GLY A 98 13.63 10.39 6.09
CA GLY A 98 14.44 10.72 4.90
C GLY A 98 14.51 9.63 3.83
N HIS A 99 13.83 8.49 4.01
CA HIS A 99 13.77 7.46 2.97
C HIS A 99 13.08 8.01 1.69
N PRO A 100 13.60 7.71 0.48
CA PRO A 100 13.08 8.26 -0.77
C PRO A 100 11.60 7.93 -1.05
N ASP A 101 11.11 6.80 -0.54
CA ASP A 101 9.69 6.41 -0.68
C ASP A 101 8.75 7.04 0.37
N MET A 102 9.27 7.75 1.39
CA MET A 102 8.44 8.37 2.42
C MET A 102 7.36 9.32 1.84
N PRO A 103 7.65 10.15 0.81
CA PRO A 103 6.64 10.97 0.15
C PRO A 103 5.47 10.14 -0.41
N LEU A 104 5.78 9.10 -1.19
CA LEU A 104 4.78 8.26 -1.83
C LEU A 104 3.88 7.57 -0.80
N ARG A 105 4.47 6.99 0.25
CA ARG A 105 3.73 6.30 1.32
C ARG A 105 2.83 7.27 2.09
N SER A 106 3.32 8.47 2.36
CA SER A 106 2.53 9.54 3.00
C SER A 106 1.38 10.00 2.11
N ALA A 107 1.62 10.21 0.81
CA ALA A 107 0.57 10.62 -0.14
C ALA A 107 -0.54 9.56 -0.28
N ASN A 108 -0.17 8.27 -0.30
CA ASN A 108 -1.15 7.17 -0.30
C ASN A 108 -2.01 7.20 0.96
N LEU A 109 -1.41 7.39 2.14
CA LEU A 109 -2.17 7.49 3.39
C LEU A 109 -3.10 8.72 3.41
N GLY A 110 -2.61 9.88 2.95
CA GLY A 110 -3.41 11.09 2.81
C GLY A 110 -4.58 10.92 1.83
N THR A 111 -4.38 10.13 0.77
CA THR A 111 -5.43 9.76 -0.18
C THR A 111 -6.52 8.92 0.48
N SER A 112 -6.17 7.91 1.27
CA SER A 112 -7.17 7.09 1.98
C SER A 112 -7.97 7.92 3.01
N TYR A 113 -7.33 8.84 3.73
CA TYR A 113 -8.04 9.78 4.59
C TYR A 113 -8.96 10.74 3.81
N THR A 114 -8.55 11.18 2.62
CA THR A 114 -9.39 12.00 1.73
C THR A 114 -10.64 11.24 1.33
N ASP A 115 -10.48 9.98 0.93
CA ASP A 115 -11.59 9.12 0.55
C ASP A 115 -12.52 8.86 1.75
N ARG A 116 -11.98 8.75 2.97
CA ARG A 116 -12.81 8.56 4.18
C ARG A 116 -13.59 9.81 4.54
N TYR A 117 -12.95 10.98 4.45
CA TYR A 117 -13.61 12.27 4.59
C TYR A 117 -14.76 12.43 3.58
N ARG A 118 -14.54 12.08 2.30
CA ARG A 118 -15.60 12.14 1.28
C ARG A 118 -16.81 11.27 1.60
N ARG A 119 -16.63 10.18 2.34
CA ARG A 119 -17.72 9.27 2.73
C ARG A 119 -18.42 9.67 4.01
N LEU A 120 -17.67 10.12 5.02
CA LEU A 120 -18.20 10.34 6.36
C LEU A 120 -18.38 11.82 6.71
N GLY A 121 -17.68 12.73 6.03
CA GLY A 121 -17.69 14.16 6.33
C GLY A 121 -16.89 14.55 7.58
N GLU A 122 -16.14 13.62 8.16
CA GLU A 122 -15.39 13.81 9.41
C GLU A 122 -14.21 14.77 9.21
N VAL A 123 -14.26 15.94 9.86
CA VAL A 123 -13.23 16.99 9.70
C VAL A 123 -11.83 16.49 10.13
N GLU A 124 -11.77 15.55 11.08
CA GLU A 124 -10.51 14.97 11.51
C GLU A 124 -9.82 14.18 10.38
N ASP A 125 -10.58 13.51 9.52
CA ASP A 125 -10.03 12.84 8.34
C ASP A 125 -9.49 13.83 7.33
N LEU A 126 -10.15 14.97 7.14
CA LEU A 126 -9.64 16.04 6.29
C LEU A 126 -8.32 16.60 6.82
N LYS A 127 -8.21 16.82 8.14
CA LYS A 127 -6.95 17.27 8.76
C LYS A 127 -5.82 16.26 8.55
N ARG A 128 -6.10 14.97 8.75
CA ARG A 128 -5.13 13.89 8.51
C ARG A 128 -4.71 13.81 7.04
N SER A 129 -5.65 13.96 6.11
CA SER A 129 -5.36 14.06 4.68
C SER A 129 -4.37 15.20 4.40
N ILE A 130 -4.66 16.41 4.90
CA ILE A 130 -3.80 17.58 4.71
C ILE A 130 -2.42 17.36 5.33
N GLU A 131 -2.35 16.82 6.55
CA GLU A 131 -1.10 16.49 7.25
C GLU A 131 -0.20 15.60 6.40
N TYR A 132 -0.72 14.45 5.94
CA TYR A 132 0.08 13.47 5.21
C TYR A 132 0.42 13.91 3.78
N ASN A 133 -0.48 14.61 3.09
CA ASN A 133 -0.17 15.19 1.78
C ASN A 133 0.88 16.31 1.88
N SER A 134 0.82 17.15 2.92
CA SER A 134 1.83 18.19 3.16
C SER A 134 3.19 17.57 3.47
N ARG A 135 3.23 16.50 4.27
CA ARG A 135 4.46 15.75 4.54
C ARG A 135 5.06 15.15 3.27
N ALA A 136 4.20 14.65 2.37
CA ALA A 136 4.64 14.13 1.09
C ALA A 136 5.36 15.20 0.25
N VAL A 137 4.72 16.36 0.07
CA VAL A 137 5.29 17.49 -0.68
C VAL A 137 6.60 17.99 -0.05
N ALA A 138 6.64 18.16 1.27
CA ALA A 138 7.82 18.65 1.98
C ALA A 138 9.02 17.70 1.91
N SER A 139 8.79 16.41 1.63
CA SER A 139 9.83 15.39 1.58
C SER A 139 10.29 15.07 0.15
N THR A 140 9.70 15.70 -0.88
CA THR A 140 10.12 15.55 -2.26
C THR A 140 11.39 16.38 -2.51
N PRO A 141 12.53 15.77 -2.91
CA PRO A 141 13.76 16.50 -3.19
C PRO A 141 13.56 17.54 -4.32
N GLU A 142 14.22 18.70 -4.21
CA GLU A 142 14.23 19.70 -5.29
C GLU A 142 14.67 19.05 -6.61
N GLY A 143 13.85 19.21 -7.66
CA GLY A 143 14.10 18.62 -8.99
C GLY A 143 13.42 17.27 -9.28
N HIS A 144 12.56 16.76 -8.40
CA HIS A 144 11.79 15.54 -8.67
C HIS A 144 10.75 15.76 -9.80
N PRO A 145 10.53 14.78 -10.71
CA PRO A 145 9.60 14.90 -11.84
C PRO A 145 8.15 15.27 -11.47
N ASP A 146 7.74 14.98 -10.23
CA ASP A 146 6.38 15.22 -9.71
C ASP A 146 6.21 16.59 -9.01
N MET A 147 7.22 17.46 -9.04
CA MET A 147 7.06 18.83 -8.52
C MET A 147 6.18 19.65 -9.48
N PRO A 148 5.12 20.34 -8.99
CA PRO A 148 4.41 21.31 -9.82
C PRO A 148 5.39 22.40 -10.26
N ARG A 149 5.42 22.68 -11.58
CA ARG A 149 6.18 23.79 -12.15
C ARG A 149 5.56 25.14 -11.81
#